data_AF-A0A2D5YB25-F1
#
_entry.id   AF-A0A2D5YB25-F1
#
_cell.length_a   1.000
_cell.length_b   1.000
_cell.length_c   1.000
_cell.angle_alpha   90.00
_cell.angle_beta   90.00
_cell.angle_gamma   90.00
#
_symmetry.space_group_name_H-M   'P 1'
#
loop_
_entity.id
_entity.type
_entity.pdbx_description
1 polymer ?
#
loop_
_entity_poly.entity_id
_entity_poly.type
_entity_poly.pdbx_seq_one_letter_code
_entity_poly.pdbx_strand_id
1 'polypeptide(L)'
;MKIKTKAWLVSQGVLVVTAVLIQLTFYREIKLGPLLGMTKRPYWEIIADRPPGIPDFIREKGLPPKLWDARLPLSEDEIRKANLGGHRRAHRREEGLRTAFFGGWMVNGLYFVVFHALYWYIPRQAKPRRANLAHH
;
A
#
# COMPACT_ATOMS: atom_id res chain seq x y z
N MET A 1 8.23 -28.55 -14.94
CA MET A 1 8.83 -27.51 -14.07
C MET A 1 9.53 -28.14 -12.87
N LYS A 2 10.72 -27.66 -12.50
CA LYS A 2 11.46 -28.13 -11.31
C LYS A 2 10.68 -27.78 -10.04
N ILE A 3 10.76 -28.62 -8.99
CA ILE A 3 10.06 -28.41 -7.69
C ILE A 3 10.32 -27.01 -7.12
N LYS A 4 11.56 -26.51 -7.26
CA LYS A 4 11.97 -25.16 -6.84
C LYS A 4 11.14 -24.04 -7.49
N THR A 5 10.80 -24.19 -8.77
CA THR A 5 9.98 -23.21 -9.50
C THR A 5 8.52 -23.24 -9.01
N LYS A 6 8.00 -24.42 -8.65
CA LYS A 6 6.66 -24.53 -8.05
C LYS A 6 6.60 -23.86 -6.68
N ALA A 7 7.59 -24.12 -5.82
CA ALA A 7 7.67 -23.49 -4.50
C ALA A 7 7.79 -21.96 -4.60
N TRP A 8 8.57 -21.46 -5.56
CA TRP A 8 8.67 -20.03 -5.83
C TRP A 8 7.32 -19.42 -6.24
N LEU A 9 6.61 -20.04 -7.19
CA LEU A 9 5.29 -19.57 -7.62
C LEU A 9 4.29 -19.53 -6.46
N VAL A 10 4.28 -20.55 -5.60
CA VAL A 10 3.43 -20.56 -4.41
C VAL A 10 3.78 -19.40 -3.49
N SER A 11 5.06 -19.15 -3.24
CA SER A 11 5.48 -18.01 -2.41
C SER A 11 5.09 -16.67 -3.01
N GLN A 12 5.24 -16.48 -4.33
CA GLN A 12 4.78 -15.26 -5.01
C GLN A 12 3.26 -15.09 -4.92
N GLY A 13 2.52 -16.18 -5.11
CA GLY A 13 1.07 -16.19 -4.97
C GLY A 13 0.63 -15.74 -3.58
N VAL A 14 1.25 -16.26 -2.53
CA VAL A 14 0.94 -15.87 -1.14
C VAL A 14 1.23 -14.39 -0.89
N LEU A 15 2.36 -13.88 -1.39
CA LEU A 15 2.71 -12.46 -1.24
C LEU A 15 1.71 -11.53 -1.94
N VAL A 16 1.34 -11.84 -3.17
CA VAL A 16 0.35 -11.07 -3.95
C VAL A 16 -1.02 -11.11 -3.28
N VAL A 17 -1.48 -12.30 -2.87
CA VAL A 17 -2.76 -12.45 -2.16
C VAL A 17 -2.77 -11.64 -0.87
N THR A 18 -1.69 -11.70 -0.09
CA THR A 18 -1.56 -10.92 1.15
C THR A 18 -1.62 -9.41 0.87
N ALA A 19 -0.90 -8.93 -0.13
CA ALA A 19 -0.93 -7.52 -0.52
C ALA A 19 -2.34 -7.08 -0.94
N VAL A 20 -3.05 -7.90 -1.72
CA VAL A 20 -4.44 -7.63 -2.13
C VAL A 20 -5.37 -7.58 -0.92
N LEU A 21 -5.26 -8.52 0.02
CA LEU A 21 -6.09 -8.54 1.23
C LEU A 21 -5.88 -7.30 2.09
N ILE A 22 -4.63 -6.86 2.26
CA ILE A 22 -4.31 -5.62 2.99
C ILE A 22 -4.97 -4.42 2.31
N GLN A 23 -4.83 -4.29 0.99
CA GLN A 23 -5.42 -3.18 0.22
C GLN A 23 -6.95 -3.16 0.33
N LEU A 24 -7.60 -4.32 0.18
CA LEU A 24 -9.05 -4.44 0.31
C LEU A 24 -9.53 -4.07 1.72
N THR A 25 -8.81 -4.52 2.75
CA THR A 25 -9.16 -4.26 4.15
C THR A 25 -9.08 -2.78 4.46
N PHE A 26 -7.96 -2.13 4.15
CA PHE A 26 -7.78 -0.69 4.39
C PHE A 26 -8.73 0.15 3.55
N TYR A 27 -8.93 -0.20 2.28
CA TYR A 27 -9.86 0.53 1.43
C TYR A 27 -11.29 0.40 1.95
N ARG A 28 -11.72 -0.78 2.40
CA ARG A 28 -13.07 -1.00 2.96
C ARG A 28 -13.32 -0.16 4.22
N GLU A 29 -12.30 0.08 5.03
CA GLU A 29 -12.41 0.90 6.24
C GLU A 29 -12.64 2.40 5.97
N ILE A 30 -12.28 2.90 4.79
CA ILE A 30 -12.51 4.30 4.43
C ILE A 30 -13.99 4.49 4.11
N LYS A 31 -14.68 5.32 4.90
CA LYS A 31 -16.12 5.63 4.74
C LYS A 31 -16.39 7.02 4.14
N LEU A 32 -15.47 7.96 4.34
CA LEU A 32 -15.57 9.37 3.96
C LEU A 32 -14.32 9.79 3.19
N GLY A 33 -14.38 10.92 2.51
CA GLY A 33 -13.20 11.59 1.94
C GLY A 33 -12.51 12.52 2.95
N PRO A 34 -11.40 13.17 2.58
CA PRO A 34 -10.65 14.07 3.44
C PRO A 34 -11.28 15.47 3.59
N LEU A 35 -12.27 15.81 2.76
CA LEU A 35 -12.98 17.09 2.80
C LEU A 35 -14.38 16.91 3.39
N LEU A 36 -14.87 17.93 4.12
CA LEU A 36 -16.22 17.95 4.68
C LEU A 36 -17.27 17.70 3.59
N GLY A 37 -18.24 16.84 3.87
CA GLY A 37 -19.30 16.49 2.92
C GLY A 37 -18.85 15.60 1.76
N MET A 38 -17.57 15.24 1.68
CA MET A 38 -17.05 14.34 0.66
C MET A 38 -17.28 12.88 1.06
N THR A 39 -17.81 12.10 0.12
CA THR A 39 -17.91 10.65 0.23
C THR A 39 -16.55 9.98 0.01
N LYS A 40 -16.50 8.67 0.24
CA LYS A 40 -15.33 7.84 -0.03
C LYS A 40 -14.80 8.06 -1.46
N ARG A 41 -13.50 8.31 -1.58
CA ARG A 41 -12.83 8.53 -2.86
C ARG A 41 -12.56 7.22 -3.62
N PRO A 42 -12.50 7.24 -4.96
CA PRO A 42 -12.09 6.10 -5.76
C PRO A 42 -10.65 5.66 -5.40
N TYR A 43 -10.45 4.34 -5.32
CA TYR A 43 -9.17 3.72 -4.96
C TYR A 43 -7.97 4.31 -5.71
N TRP A 44 -8.03 4.38 -7.05
CA TRP A 44 -6.92 4.85 -7.87
C TRP A 44 -6.59 6.32 -7.68
N GLU A 45 -7.57 7.16 -7.34
CA GLU A 45 -7.32 8.56 -7.03
C GLU A 45 -6.58 8.73 -5.71
N ILE A 46 -6.87 7.86 -4.73
CA ILE A 46 -6.16 7.81 -3.46
C ILE A 46 -4.71 7.37 -3.71
N ILE A 47 -4.51 6.29 -4.47
CA ILE A 47 -3.18 5.75 -4.76
C ILE A 47 -2.31 6.75 -5.53
N ALA A 48 -2.88 7.43 -6.53
CA ALA A 48 -2.17 8.43 -7.33
C ALA A 48 -2.03 9.79 -6.66
N ASP A 49 -2.46 9.93 -5.40
CA ASP A 49 -2.48 11.17 -4.61
C ASP A 49 -3.05 12.38 -5.38
N ARG A 50 -4.11 12.13 -6.16
CA ARG A 50 -4.77 13.22 -6.90
C ARG A 50 -5.40 14.19 -5.91
N PRO A 51 -5.36 15.52 -6.14
CA PRO A 51 -6.06 16.46 -5.29
C PRO A 51 -7.57 16.18 -5.34
N PRO A 52 -8.26 16.09 -4.19
CA PRO A 52 -9.70 15.91 -4.16
C PRO A 52 -10.40 17.15 -4.73
N GLY A 53 -11.46 16.94 -5.52
CA GLY A 53 -12.33 18.02 -5.97
C GLY A 53 -13.02 18.67 -4.77
N ILE A 54 -13.05 20.01 -4.73
CA ILE A 54 -13.72 20.77 -3.68
C ILE A 54 -15.24 20.69 -3.90
N PRO A 55 -16.02 20.20 -2.91
CA PRO A 55 -17.49 20.19 -3.00
C PRO A 55 -18.08 21.57 -3.31
N ASP A 56 -19.16 21.61 -4.09
CA ASP A 56 -19.74 22.87 -4.59
C ASP A 56 -20.28 23.76 -3.47
N PHE A 57 -20.87 23.16 -2.43
CA PHE A 57 -21.38 23.90 -1.26
C PHE A 57 -20.29 24.71 -0.53
N ILE A 58 -19.02 24.31 -0.63
CA ILE A 58 -17.88 25.03 -0.04
C ILE A 58 -17.53 26.23 -0.92
N ARG A 59 -17.57 26.05 -2.24
CA ARG A 59 -17.28 27.12 -3.21
C ARG A 59 -18.34 28.20 -3.15
N GLU A 60 -19.61 27.81 -3.10
CA GLU A 60 -20.76 28.72 -3.03
C GLU A 60 -20.75 29.57 -1.76
N LYS A 61 -20.38 28.99 -0.62
CA LYS A 61 -20.40 29.67 0.69
C LYS A 61 -19.11 30.43 1.02
N GLY A 62 -18.07 30.31 0.20
CA GLY A 62 -16.78 30.95 0.44
C GLY A 62 -16.15 30.58 1.79
N LEU A 63 -16.34 29.34 2.24
CA LEU A 63 -15.90 28.94 3.58
C LEU A 63 -14.37 28.90 3.69
N PRO A 64 -13.78 29.38 4.80
CA PRO A 64 -12.34 29.29 5.02
C PRO A 64 -11.89 27.82 5.07
N PRO A 65 -10.72 27.46 4.50
CA PRO A 65 -10.22 26.08 4.41
C PRO A 65 -10.25 25.29 5.70
N LYS A 66 -9.98 25.93 6.84
CA LYS A 66 -9.98 25.28 8.16
C LYS A 66 -11.33 24.67 8.57
N LEU A 67 -12.43 25.10 7.98
CA LEU A 67 -13.78 24.61 8.31
C LEU A 67 -14.17 23.38 7.48
N TRP A 68 -13.43 23.02 6.45
CA TRP A 68 -13.80 21.93 5.55
C TRP A 68 -12.66 21.02 5.12
N ASP A 69 -11.40 21.44 5.25
CA ASP A 69 -10.24 20.64 4.85
C ASP A 69 -9.58 19.98 6.06
N ALA A 70 -9.78 18.67 6.21
CA ALA A 70 -9.20 17.92 7.31
C ALA A 70 -7.72 17.56 7.11
N ARG A 71 -7.10 17.94 5.98
CA ARG A 71 -5.67 17.71 5.70
C ARG A 71 -4.79 18.73 6.42
N LEU A 72 -5.33 19.92 6.65
CA LEU A 72 -4.60 21.00 7.33
C LEU A 72 -4.17 20.58 8.75
N PRO A 73 -3.05 21.12 9.26
CA PRO A 73 -2.62 20.91 10.64
C PRO A 73 -3.54 21.70 11.59
N LEU A 74 -4.68 21.10 11.92
CA LEU A 74 -5.68 21.66 12.84
C LEU A 74 -5.49 21.09 14.25
N SER A 75 -5.76 21.90 15.27
CA SER A 75 -5.90 21.44 16.65
C SER A 75 -7.14 20.56 16.82
N GLU A 76 -7.16 19.70 17.84
CA GLU A 76 -8.31 18.83 18.13
C GLU A 76 -9.61 19.62 18.36
N ASP A 77 -9.51 20.82 18.94
CA ASP A 77 -10.66 21.70 19.15
C ASP A 77 -11.19 22.29 17.84
N GLU A 78 -10.30 22.69 16.92
CA GLU A 78 -10.71 23.12 15.57
C GLU A 78 -11.37 21.99 14.79
N ILE A 79 -10.81 20.77 14.84
CA ILE A 79 -11.37 19.57 14.20
C ILE A 79 -12.78 19.28 14.73
N ARG A 80 -12.96 19.37 16.04
CA ARG A 80 -14.24 19.11 16.71
C ARG A 80 -15.28 20.18 16.35
N LYS A 81 -14.90 21.46 16.39
CA LYS A 81 -15.78 22.58 16.03
C LYS A 81 -16.23 22.52 14.57
N ALA A 82 -15.35 22.06 13.67
CA ALA A 82 -15.65 21.92 12.24
C ALA A 82 -16.24 20.54 11.86
N ASN A 83 -16.47 19.64 12.83
CA ASN A 83 -16.93 18.27 12.61
C ASN A 83 -16.05 17.47 11.61
N LEU A 84 -14.74 17.72 11.61
CA LEU A 84 -13.78 17.12 10.68
C LEU A 84 -13.18 15.80 11.19
N GLY A 85 -13.57 15.29 12.36
CA GLY A 85 -12.95 14.12 12.96
C GLY A 85 -13.01 12.86 12.09
N GLY A 86 -14.14 12.63 11.41
CA GLY A 86 -14.28 11.53 10.44
C GLY A 86 -13.40 11.71 9.21
N HIS A 87 -13.35 12.95 8.70
CA HIS A 87 -12.56 13.32 7.52
C HIS A 87 -11.05 13.29 7.79
N ARG A 88 -10.61 13.65 9.01
CA ARG A 88 -9.21 13.51 9.46
C ARG A 88 -8.79 12.06 9.52
N ARG A 89 -9.65 11.18 10.05
CA ARG A 89 -9.40 9.72 10.05
C ARG A 89 -9.35 9.17 8.63
N ALA A 90 -10.25 9.63 7.75
CA ALA A 90 -10.23 9.24 6.34
C ALA A 90 -8.91 9.64 5.67
N HIS A 91 -8.44 10.88 5.85
CA HIS A 91 -7.16 11.34 5.32
C HIS A 91 -5.98 10.47 5.76
N ARG A 92 -5.88 10.15 7.06
CA ARG A 92 -4.84 9.24 7.57
C ARG A 92 -4.94 7.83 6.99
N ARG A 93 -6.15 7.33 6.78
CA ARG A 93 -6.37 6.01 6.17
C ARG A 93 -6.02 6.00 4.68
N GLU A 94 -6.32 7.06 3.96
CA GLU A 94 -5.89 7.25 2.56
C GLU A 94 -4.36 7.24 2.45
N GLU A 95 -3.68 7.92 3.36
CA GLU A 95 -2.22 7.88 3.46
C GLU A 95 -1.70 6.48 3.80
N GLY A 96 -2.29 5.80 4.79
CA GLY A 96 -1.95 4.42 5.13
C GLY A 96 -2.17 3.43 3.98
N LEU A 97 -3.24 3.59 3.20
CA LEU A 97 -3.52 2.78 2.02
C LEU A 97 -2.43 2.93 0.96
N ARG A 98 -2.01 4.18 0.68
CA ARG A 98 -0.88 4.48 -0.23
C ARG A 98 0.42 3.85 0.27
N THR A 99 0.75 4.07 1.54
CA THR A 99 1.97 3.53 2.13
C THR A 99 2.00 2.00 2.04
N ALA A 100 0.88 1.34 2.33
CA ALA A 100 0.75 -0.11 2.18
C ALA A 100 0.89 -0.56 0.72
N PHE A 101 0.42 0.22 -0.25
CA PHE A 101 0.55 -0.11 -1.67
C PHE A 101 2.00 -0.06 -2.13
N PHE A 102 2.69 1.05 -1.85
CA PHE A 102 4.11 1.22 -2.21
C PHE A 102 5.01 0.26 -1.42
N GLY A 103 4.73 0.06 -0.13
CA GLY A 103 5.43 -0.94 0.68
C GLY A 103 5.27 -2.35 0.14
N GLY A 104 4.05 -2.72 -0.28
CA GLY A 104 3.78 -4.00 -0.92
C GLY A 104 4.59 -4.20 -2.21
N TRP A 105 4.63 -3.18 -3.08
CA TRP A 105 5.47 -3.20 -4.28
C TRP A 105 6.96 -3.35 -3.97
N MET A 106 7.46 -2.57 -3.00
CA MET A 106 8.86 -2.58 -2.60
C MET A 106 9.29 -3.95 -2.06
N VAL A 107 8.51 -4.53 -1.15
CA VAL A 107 8.82 -5.84 -0.55
C VAL A 107 8.78 -6.96 -1.60
N ASN A 108 7.79 -6.95 -2.50
CA ASN A 108 7.71 -7.92 -3.59
C ASN A 108 8.89 -7.79 -4.56
N GLY A 109 9.27 -6.57 -4.93
CA GLY A 109 10.45 -6.29 -5.75
C GLY A 109 11.74 -6.77 -5.10
N LEU A 110 11.93 -6.48 -3.81
CA LEU A 110 13.10 -6.94 -3.05
C LEU A 110 13.14 -8.48 -2.99
N TYR A 111 12.01 -9.12 -2.68
CA TYR A 111 11.91 -10.57 -2.65
C TYR A 111 12.29 -11.17 -4.01
N PHE A 112 11.77 -10.60 -5.10
CA PHE A 112 12.09 -11.03 -6.46
C PHE A 112 13.60 -10.98 -6.73
N VAL A 113 14.24 -9.86 -6.44
CA VAL A 113 15.69 -9.67 -6.66
C VAL A 113 16.52 -10.63 -5.82
N VAL A 114 16.26 -10.70 -4.51
CA VAL A 114 17.00 -11.56 -3.58
C VAL A 114 16.84 -13.03 -3.96
N PHE A 115 15.62 -13.47 -4.27
CA PHE A 115 15.37 -14.84 -4.70
C PHE A 115 16.18 -15.20 -5.94
N HIS A 116 16.19 -14.35 -6.97
CA HIS A 116 16.92 -14.62 -8.21
C HIS A 116 18.43 -14.60 -8.01
N ALA A 117 18.94 -13.68 -7.17
CA ALA A 117 20.35 -13.65 -6.79
C ALA A 117 20.77 -14.96 -6.12
N LEU A 118 20.00 -15.43 -5.12
CA LEU A 118 20.26 -16.70 -4.42
C LEU A 118 20.11 -17.91 -5.36
N TYR A 119 19.10 -17.91 -6.22
CA TYR A 119 18.86 -18.98 -7.19
C TYR A 119 20.04 -19.15 -8.15
N TRP A 120 20.68 -18.05 -8.56
CA TRP A 120 21.83 -18.09 -9.45
C TRP A 120 23.14 -18.40 -8.71
N TYR A 121 23.26 -17.95 -7.46
CA TYR A 121 24.46 -18.06 -6.66
C TYR A 121 24.67 -19.46 -6.04
N ILE A 122 23.62 -20.04 -5.43
CA ILE A 122 23.73 -21.30 -4.68
C ILE A 122 24.20 -22.49 -5.54
N PRO A 123 23.67 -22.73 -6.77
CA PRO A 123 24.12 -23.85 -7.60
C PRO A 123 25.57 -23.74 -8.06
N ARG A 124 26.13 -22.52 -8.12
CA ARG A 124 27.54 -22.30 -8.48
C ARG A 124 28.50 -22.75 -7.39
N GLN A 125 28.07 -22.70 -6.13
CA GLN A 125 28.84 -23.22 -5.00
C GLN A 125 28.65 -24.72 -4.81
N ALA A 126 27.47 -25.24 -5.12
CA ALA A 126 27.14 -26.65 -5.02
C ALA A 126 27.58 -27.46 -6.25
N LYS A 127 28.84 -27.32 -6.70
CA LYS A 127 29.43 -28.33 -7.60
C LYS A 127 29.59 -29.64 -6.81
N PRO A 128 29.02 -30.77 -7.25
CA PRO A 128 29.27 -32.03 -6.58
C PRO A 128 30.76 -32.36 -6.71
N ARG A 129 31.41 -32.62 -5.58
CA ARG A 129 32.73 -33.26 -5.51
C ARG A 129 32.59 -34.68 -6.07
N ARG A 130 32.59 -34.85 -7.39
CA ARG A 130 32.75 -36.15 -8.06
C ARG A 130 34.03 -36.15 -8.87
N ALA A 131 35.11 -36.50 -8.18
CA ALA A 131 36.28 -37.22 -8.69
C ALA A 131 37.15 -37.54 -7.46
N ASN A 132 37.30 -38.83 -7.15
CA ASN A 132 38.30 -39.47 -6.27
C ASN A 132 37.67 -40.65 -5.48
N LEU A 133 37.00 -41.57 -6.17
CA LEU A 133 36.75 -42.94 -5.70
C LEU A 133 36.71 -43.91 -6.90
N ALA A 134 37.62 -43.70 -7.86
CA ALA A 134 38.03 -44.71 -8.82
C ALA A 134 39.55 -44.81 -8.65
N HIS A 135 40.05 -46.03 -8.40
CA HIS A 135 41.39 -46.38 -7.88
C HIS A 135 41.45 -46.47 -6.35
N HIS A 136 40.94 -47.58 -5.82
CA HIS A 136 41.70 -48.48 -4.94
C HIS A 136 41.08 -49.88 -5.01
#